data_AF-A0A5B8U0W2-F1
#
_entry.id   AF-A0A5B8U0W2-F1
#
_cell.length_a   1.000
_cell.length_b   1.000
_cell.length_c   1.000
_cell.angle_alpha   90.00
_cell.angle_beta   90.00
_cell.angle_gamma   90.00
#
_symmetry.space_group_name_H-M   'P 1'
#
loop_
_entity.id
_entity.type
_entity.pdbx_description
1 polymer ?
#
loop_
_entity_poly.entity_id
_entity_poly.type
_entity_poly.pdbx_seq_one_letter_code
_entity_poly.pdbx_strand_id
1 'polypeptide(L)'
;MLTPQLILLAAFGALAVASVASISTRVDPGHVVTVGLVLGVFSGNWRNLGLPIGIDRFFVVWGIFLALLKWRKEGWRGLRLDGVPLILALLAGYAIVSATWSGHLVEKRSGFALLDQLGLLPFLLFVMAPVIYGHPAQRRGLLVGLVALGGYLGVTAVFETIGATQLLFPRYIADPNVGIHFGRARGPFVEASANGGALTVCLIASIMAFASWREVAYRRIALAVALLCAIGIVGTVTREVWLAAAVSGLVTLAAFRPLRRFLVPALLAGALVVAGSLALVPGLSTRANERTKVQTSVWDRLNSNRAAIHMIDARPTLGFGWGTFAEASPPFYTQAATYPVTSVAQLHNVALSILAELGVAGFVLWISAFLGAAWRALSRRGPPELERWRMGLLAVLLNFIVLSNFAPLTFPFGNYIVWVWLGILYASARTLPVQEILVHRGTPSRPPDPAPEPELVAV
;
A
#
# COMPACT_ATOMS: atom_id res chain seq x y z
N MET A 1 -37.14 -15.84 34.15
CA MET A 1 -35.90 -16.49 34.61
C MET A 1 -35.04 -16.75 33.39
N LEU A 2 -33.83 -16.18 33.31
CA LEU A 2 -32.88 -16.47 32.22
C LEU A 2 -32.43 -17.94 32.36
N THR A 3 -32.41 -18.68 31.25
CA THR A 3 -31.94 -20.08 31.30
C THR A 3 -30.45 -20.11 31.67
N PRO A 4 -29.96 -21.17 32.33
CA PRO A 4 -28.53 -21.31 32.68
C PRO A 4 -27.58 -21.15 31.49
N GLN A 5 -28.02 -21.53 30.29
CA GLN A 5 -27.29 -21.35 29.04
C GLN A 5 -27.12 -19.87 28.66
N LEU A 6 -28.16 -19.04 28.85
CA LEU A 6 -28.11 -17.59 28.61
C LEU A 6 -27.16 -16.88 29.59
N ILE A 7 -27.11 -17.35 30.84
CA ILE A 7 -26.19 -16.81 31.87
C ILE A 7 -24.74 -17.17 31.52
N LEU A 8 -24.48 -18.42 31.13
CA LEU A 8 -23.16 -18.85 30.66
C LEU A 8 -22.71 -18.05 29.42
N LEU A 9 -23.60 -17.88 28.44
CA LEU A 9 -23.30 -17.11 27.24
C LEU A 9 -22.98 -15.64 27.56
N ALA A 10 -23.75 -15.02 28.47
CA ALA A 10 -23.52 -13.67 28.93
C ALA A 10 -22.19 -13.54 29.70
N ALA A 11 -21.86 -14.52 30.56
CA ALA A 11 -20.61 -14.56 31.29
C ALA A 11 -19.40 -14.73 30.37
N PHE A 12 -19.48 -15.64 29.39
CA PHE A 12 -18.44 -15.78 28.36
C PHE A 12 -18.32 -14.52 27.50
N GLY A 13 -19.42 -13.89 27.13
CA GLY A 13 -19.43 -12.60 26.42
C GLY A 13 -18.75 -11.50 27.24
N ALA A 14 -19.08 -11.39 28.53
CA ALA A 14 -18.45 -10.42 29.44
C ALA A 14 -16.96 -10.69 29.63
N LEU A 15 -16.55 -11.95 29.79
CA LEU A 15 -15.15 -12.34 29.92
C LEU A 15 -14.37 -12.06 28.62
N ALA A 16 -14.96 -12.32 27.46
CA ALA A 16 -14.38 -12.00 26.16
C ALA A 16 -14.20 -10.49 26.01
N VAL A 17 -15.21 -9.68 26.33
CA VAL A 17 -15.14 -8.22 26.30
C VAL A 17 -14.08 -7.69 27.28
N ALA A 18 -14.02 -8.22 28.51
CA ALA A 18 -13.03 -7.84 29.51
C ALA A 18 -11.60 -8.21 29.09
N SER A 19 -11.42 -9.40 28.49
CA SER A 19 -10.13 -9.85 27.96
C SER A 19 -9.68 -8.99 26.80
N VAL A 20 -10.59 -8.69 25.86
CA VAL A 20 -10.36 -7.77 24.75
C VAL A 20 -10.00 -6.38 25.28
N ALA A 21 -10.73 -5.85 26.26
CA ALA A 21 -10.44 -4.55 26.87
C ALA A 21 -9.08 -4.53 27.59
N SER A 22 -8.73 -5.59 28.32
CA SER A 22 -7.44 -5.71 28.99
C SER A 22 -6.29 -5.75 27.99
N ILE A 23 -6.39 -6.59 26.95
CA ILE A 23 -5.40 -6.68 25.87
C ILE A 23 -5.27 -5.33 25.13
N SER A 24 -6.39 -4.65 24.88
CA SER A 24 -6.45 -3.34 24.21
C SER A 24 -5.60 -2.27 24.90
N THR A 25 -5.44 -2.34 26.22
CA THR A 25 -4.63 -1.35 26.96
C THR A 25 -3.13 -1.56 26.77
N ARG A 26 -2.70 -2.79 26.47
CA ARG A 26 -1.28 -3.18 26.41
C ARG A 26 -0.73 -3.24 25.00
N VAL A 27 -1.60 -3.40 24.00
CA VAL A 27 -1.18 -3.55 22.61
C VAL A 27 -1.03 -2.19 21.93
N ASP A 28 0.09 -2.00 21.23
CA ASP A 28 0.32 -0.82 20.41
C ASP A 28 -0.44 -0.94 19.07
N PRO A 29 -1.28 0.06 18.70
CA PRO A 29 -2.12 -0.01 17.52
C PRO A 29 -1.31 -0.10 16.21
N GLY A 30 -0.11 0.48 16.17
CA GLY A 30 0.80 0.40 15.03
C GLY A 30 1.18 -1.04 14.69
N HIS A 31 1.40 -1.87 15.71
CA HIS A 31 1.71 -3.30 15.49
C HIS A 31 0.49 -4.07 15.00
N VAL A 32 -0.69 -3.81 15.55
CA VAL A 32 -1.95 -4.47 15.14
C VAL A 32 -2.27 -4.16 13.68
N VAL A 33 -2.21 -2.89 13.29
CA VAL A 33 -2.42 -2.49 11.90
C VAL A 33 -1.35 -3.09 11.01
N THR A 34 -0.08 -3.09 11.42
CA THR A 34 1.00 -3.73 10.65
C THR A 34 0.75 -5.22 10.41
N VAL A 35 0.26 -5.96 11.41
CA VAL A 35 -0.15 -7.36 11.24
C VAL A 35 -1.27 -7.47 10.21
N GLY A 36 -2.31 -6.62 10.30
CA GLY A 36 -3.39 -6.58 9.32
C GLY A 36 -2.90 -6.28 7.89
N LEU A 37 -1.96 -5.34 7.72
CA LEU A 37 -1.34 -5.02 6.43
C LEU A 37 -0.56 -6.21 5.87
N VAL A 38 0.28 -6.86 6.68
CA VAL A 38 1.08 -8.03 6.28
C VAL A 38 0.17 -9.20 5.89
N LEU A 39 -0.89 -9.45 6.66
CA LEU A 39 -1.86 -10.49 6.37
C LEU A 39 -2.76 -10.16 5.16
N GLY A 40 -2.80 -8.90 4.72
CA GLY A 40 -3.55 -8.46 3.55
C GLY A 40 -3.18 -9.17 2.25
N VAL A 41 -2.00 -9.81 2.19
CA VAL A 41 -1.59 -10.65 1.04
C VAL A 41 -2.42 -11.92 0.86
N PHE A 42 -3.14 -12.35 1.91
CA PHE A 42 -4.07 -13.49 1.89
C PHE A 42 -5.51 -13.06 1.61
N SER A 43 -5.78 -11.76 1.42
CA SER A 43 -7.11 -11.25 1.18
C SER A 43 -7.72 -11.88 -0.08
N GLY A 44 -8.98 -12.32 0.02
CA GLY A 44 -9.66 -13.11 -1.02
C GLY A 44 -9.39 -14.62 -0.93
N ASN A 45 -8.31 -15.05 -0.25
CA ASN A 45 -7.87 -16.45 -0.18
C ASN A 45 -7.99 -17.09 1.23
N TRP A 46 -8.54 -16.37 2.23
CA TRP A 46 -8.71 -16.90 3.59
C TRP A 46 -9.54 -18.18 3.69
N ARG A 47 -10.50 -18.37 2.78
CA ARG A 47 -11.27 -19.63 2.72
C ARG A 47 -10.41 -20.83 2.37
N ASN A 48 -9.39 -20.64 1.54
CA ASN A 48 -8.40 -21.67 1.20
C ASN A 48 -7.47 -22.01 2.38
N LEU A 49 -7.52 -21.20 3.44
CA LEU A 49 -6.86 -21.40 4.73
C LEU A 49 -7.80 -21.99 5.80
N GLY A 50 -9.05 -22.33 5.42
CA GLY A 50 -10.06 -22.85 6.36
C GLY A 50 -10.76 -21.77 7.19
N LEU A 51 -10.58 -20.49 6.85
CA LEU A 51 -11.16 -19.37 7.60
C LEU A 51 -12.31 -18.73 6.80
N PRO A 52 -13.52 -18.61 7.37
CA PRO A 52 -14.68 -18.11 6.64
C PRO A 52 -14.62 -16.60 6.39
N ILE A 53 -13.80 -15.88 7.16
CA ILE A 53 -13.70 -14.41 7.18
C ILE A 53 -12.24 -13.96 6.99
N GLY A 54 -12.07 -12.79 6.40
CA GLY A 54 -10.75 -12.19 6.21
C GLY A 54 -10.18 -11.62 7.50
N ILE A 55 -9.16 -12.29 8.04
CA ILE A 55 -8.51 -11.91 9.30
C ILE A 55 -7.71 -10.61 9.15
N ASP A 56 -7.19 -10.31 7.95
CA ASP A 56 -6.47 -9.07 7.64
C ASP A 56 -7.29 -7.82 7.99
N ARG A 57 -8.54 -7.75 7.53
CA ARG A 57 -9.43 -6.61 7.77
C ARG A 57 -9.80 -6.48 9.24
N PHE A 58 -9.96 -7.60 9.95
CA PHE A 58 -10.18 -7.58 11.39
C PHE A 58 -9.05 -6.86 12.12
N PHE A 59 -7.79 -7.22 11.84
CA PHE A 59 -6.64 -6.55 12.47
C PHE A 59 -6.52 -5.08 12.07
N VAL A 60 -6.80 -4.72 10.81
CA VAL A 60 -6.80 -3.31 10.39
C VAL A 60 -7.85 -2.50 11.15
N VAL A 61 -9.11 -2.95 11.14
CA VAL A 61 -10.22 -2.26 11.81
C VAL A 61 -10.00 -2.21 13.32
N TRP A 62 -9.53 -3.31 13.91
CA TRP A 62 -9.21 -3.37 15.33
C TRP A 62 -8.09 -2.41 15.71
N GLY A 63 -7.01 -2.35 14.93
CA GLY A 63 -5.92 -1.41 15.15
C GLY A 63 -6.35 0.05 15.01
N ILE A 64 -7.23 0.38 14.06
CA ILE A 64 -7.84 1.70 13.94
C ILE A 64 -8.69 2.03 15.18
N PHE A 65 -9.51 1.09 15.64
CA PHE A 65 -10.33 1.25 16.84
C PHE A 65 -9.46 1.51 18.09
N LEU A 66 -8.39 0.74 18.28
CA LEU A 66 -7.43 0.95 19.36
C LEU A 66 -6.74 2.32 19.28
N ALA A 67 -6.38 2.75 18.06
CA ALA A 67 -5.81 4.08 17.85
C ALA A 67 -6.80 5.19 18.25
N LEU A 68 -8.09 5.05 17.90
CA LEU A 68 -9.13 5.99 18.31
C LEU A 68 -9.35 6.03 19.82
N LEU A 69 -9.31 4.88 20.51
CA LEU A 69 -9.43 4.82 21.97
C LEU A 69 -8.26 5.50 22.68
N LYS A 70 -7.02 5.27 22.21
CA LYS A 70 -5.82 5.93 22.75
C LYS A 70 -5.84 7.43 22.46
N TRP A 71 -6.22 7.81 21.23
CA TRP A 71 -6.37 9.21 20.83
C TRP A 71 -7.37 9.99 21.69
N ARG A 72 -8.50 9.38 22.08
CA ARG A 72 -9.47 10.00 23.01
C ARG A 72 -8.85 10.31 24.38
N LYS A 73 -7.91 9.49 24.85
CA LYS A 73 -7.27 9.65 26.17
C LYS A 73 -6.13 10.66 26.15
N GLU A 74 -5.37 10.74 25.07
CA GLU A 74 -4.15 11.56 24.96
C GLU A 74 -4.42 13.00 24.47
N GLY A 75 -5.66 13.31 24.09
CA GLY A 75 -6.07 14.64 23.66
C GLY A 75 -5.88 14.86 22.15
N TRP A 76 -6.76 15.68 21.57
CA TRP A 76 -7.07 15.80 20.13
C TRP A 76 -5.97 16.43 19.25
N ARG A 77 -4.69 16.37 19.65
CA ARG A 77 -3.59 17.01 18.92
C ARG A 77 -3.10 16.10 17.80
N GLY A 78 -3.45 16.41 16.55
CA GLY A 78 -2.77 15.85 15.37
C GLY A 78 -3.66 15.41 14.20
N LEU A 79 -4.93 15.07 14.45
CA LEU A 79 -5.87 14.70 13.39
C LEU A 79 -6.61 15.95 12.89
N ARG A 80 -6.36 16.36 11.64
CA ARG A 80 -7.11 17.45 11.01
C ARG A 80 -7.86 16.89 9.80
N LEU A 81 -9.18 17.08 9.79
CA LEU A 81 -10.10 16.58 8.76
C LEU A 81 -10.31 17.62 7.63
N ASP A 82 -9.28 18.39 7.29
CA ASP A 82 -9.34 19.47 6.29
C ASP A 82 -8.47 19.19 5.05
N GLY A 83 -8.93 19.67 3.90
CA GLY A 83 -8.23 19.48 2.62
C GLY A 83 -8.43 18.05 2.09
N VAL A 84 -7.36 17.26 2.00
CA VAL A 84 -7.41 15.93 1.39
C VAL A 84 -8.39 14.97 2.09
N PRO A 85 -8.40 14.84 3.43
CA PRO A 85 -9.41 14.04 4.13
C PRO A 85 -10.86 14.41 3.79
N LEU A 86 -11.16 15.69 3.58
CA LEU A 86 -12.50 16.13 3.19
C LEU A 86 -12.84 15.70 1.75
N ILE A 87 -11.90 15.83 0.81
CA ILE A 87 -12.10 15.35 -0.57
C ILE A 87 -12.30 13.83 -0.57
N LEU A 88 -11.55 13.09 0.26
CA LEU A 88 -11.72 11.65 0.42
C LEU A 88 -13.09 11.29 1.01
N ALA A 89 -13.57 12.05 2.00
CA ALA A 89 -14.90 11.87 2.56
C ALA A 89 -16.01 12.14 1.53
N LEU A 90 -15.85 13.18 0.70
CA LEU A 90 -16.76 13.48 -0.40
C LEU A 90 -16.76 12.37 -1.46
N LEU A 91 -15.58 11.87 -1.84
CA LEU A 91 -15.45 10.74 -2.76
C LEU A 91 -16.12 9.48 -2.19
N ALA A 92 -15.88 9.18 -0.90
CA ALA A 92 -16.51 8.07 -0.21
C ALA A 92 -18.03 8.16 -0.24
N GLY A 93 -18.58 9.32 0.13
CA GLY A 93 -20.03 9.58 0.07
C GLY A 93 -20.59 9.45 -1.34
N TYR A 94 -19.93 10.05 -2.32
CA TYR A 94 -20.31 9.97 -3.73
C TYR A 94 -20.37 8.52 -4.24
N ALA A 95 -19.34 7.73 -3.92
CA ALA A 95 -19.28 6.34 -4.37
C ALA A 95 -20.27 5.42 -3.64
N ILE A 96 -20.55 5.67 -2.35
CA ILE A 96 -21.61 4.95 -1.63
C ILE A 96 -22.98 5.24 -2.27
N VAL A 97 -23.27 6.51 -2.60
CA VAL A 97 -24.51 6.88 -3.30
C VAL A 97 -24.57 6.22 -4.68
N SER A 98 -23.48 6.27 -5.44
CA SER A 98 -23.37 5.61 -6.75
C SER A 98 -23.60 4.09 -6.68
N ALA A 99 -22.95 3.41 -5.71
CA ALA A 99 -23.12 1.97 -5.48
C ALA A 99 -24.53 1.61 -4.99
N THR A 100 -25.18 2.50 -4.25
CA THR A 100 -26.57 2.31 -3.80
C THR A 100 -27.52 2.42 -4.98
N TRP A 101 -27.35 3.45 -5.82
CA TRP A 101 -28.15 3.64 -7.03
C TRP A 101 -28.01 2.44 -7.97
N SER A 102 -26.78 2.01 -8.25
CA SER A 102 -26.53 0.88 -9.16
C SER A 102 -26.96 -0.48 -8.59
N GLY A 103 -27.35 -0.57 -7.32
CA GLY A 103 -27.70 -1.84 -6.67
C GLY A 103 -26.50 -2.70 -6.27
N HIS A 104 -25.27 -2.18 -6.38
CA HIS A 104 -24.03 -2.92 -6.15
C HIS A 104 -23.43 -2.74 -4.75
N LEU A 105 -24.06 -1.95 -3.87
CA LEU A 105 -23.54 -1.71 -2.50
C LEU A 105 -23.50 -2.99 -1.64
N VAL A 106 -24.53 -3.83 -1.73
CA VAL A 106 -24.68 -5.06 -0.92
C VAL A 106 -24.13 -6.30 -1.64
N GLU A 107 -23.83 -6.16 -2.94
CA GLU A 107 -23.21 -7.23 -3.72
C GLU A 107 -21.80 -7.51 -3.18
N LYS A 108 -21.49 -8.77 -2.87
CA LYS A 108 -20.25 -9.13 -2.15
C LYS A 108 -19.01 -8.58 -2.87
N ARG A 109 -18.90 -8.78 -4.17
CA ARG A 109 -17.71 -8.41 -4.94
C ARG A 109 -17.54 -6.89 -5.00
N SER A 110 -18.58 -6.18 -5.41
CA SER A 110 -18.56 -4.73 -5.60
C SER A 110 -18.52 -3.97 -4.28
N GLY A 111 -19.16 -4.47 -3.23
CA GLY A 111 -19.07 -3.93 -1.87
C GLY A 111 -17.66 -4.06 -1.28
N PHE A 112 -16.99 -5.22 -1.42
CA PHE A 112 -15.59 -5.35 -1.02
C PHE A 112 -14.66 -4.48 -1.87
N ALA A 113 -14.90 -4.39 -3.18
CA ALA A 113 -14.15 -3.49 -4.05
C ALA A 113 -14.31 -2.01 -3.62
N LEU A 114 -15.50 -1.60 -3.17
CA LEU A 114 -15.72 -0.24 -2.65
C LEU A 114 -14.87 0.02 -1.40
N LEU A 115 -14.84 -0.96 -0.48
CA LEU A 115 -14.06 -0.89 0.75
C LEU A 115 -12.56 -0.84 0.49
N ASP A 116 -12.07 -1.72 -0.38
CA ASP A 116 -10.65 -2.02 -0.49
C ASP A 116 -9.97 -1.40 -1.72
N GLN A 117 -10.66 -1.35 -2.87
CA GLN A 117 -10.11 -0.91 -4.16
C GLN A 117 -10.36 0.58 -4.41
N LEU A 118 -11.59 1.07 -4.27
CA LEU A 118 -11.87 2.51 -4.42
C LEU A 118 -11.19 3.29 -3.30
N GLY A 119 -11.47 2.90 -2.06
CA GLY A 119 -10.60 3.24 -0.96
C GLY A 119 -11.23 3.64 0.37
N LEU A 120 -12.43 3.16 0.76
CA LEU A 120 -12.95 3.52 2.09
C LEU A 120 -11.98 3.16 3.23
N LEU A 121 -11.46 1.92 3.27
CA LEU A 121 -10.49 1.51 4.27
C LEU A 121 -9.10 2.15 4.06
N PRO A 122 -8.56 2.25 2.83
CA PRO A 122 -7.34 3.02 2.57
C PRO A 122 -7.43 4.50 2.99
N PHE A 123 -8.57 5.17 2.79
CA PHE A 123 -8.76 6.57 3.17
C PHE A 123 -8.79 6.72 4.70
N LEU A 124 -9.43 5.79 5.40
CA LEU A 124 -9.37 5.72 6.86
C LEU A 124 -7.92 5.49 7.33
N LEU A 125 -7.19 4.57 6.70
CA LEU A 125 -5.78 4.34 6.98
C LEU A 125 -4.92 5.58 6.73
N PHE A 126 -5.18 6.35 5.66
CA PHE A 126 -4.51 7.61 5.40
C PHE A 126 -4.74 8.64 6.51
N VAL A 127 -5.99 8.82 6.94
CA VAL A 127 -6.35 9.76 8.01
C VAL A 127 -5.76 9.33 9.35
N MET A 128 -5.75 8.02 9.63
CA MET A 128 -5.33 7.47 10.91
C MET A 128 -3.84 7.16 11.01
N ALA A 129 -3.12 7.04 9.88
CA ALA A 129 -1.69 6.73 9.86
C ALA A 129 -0.82 7.68 10.69
N PRO A 130 -1.07 9.01 10.75
CA PRO A 130 -0.37 9.91 11.67
C PRO A 130 -0.45 9.51 13.14
N VAL A 131 -1.58 8.95 13.56
CA VAL A 131 -1.83 8.51 14.94
C VAL A 131 -1.27 7.11 15.16
N ILE A 132 -1.48 6.21 14.20
CA ILE A 132 -1.05 4.80 14.26
C ILE A 132 0.48 4.68 14.20
N TYR A 133 1.13 5.53 13.41
CA TYR A 133 2.56 5.49 13.10
C TYR A 133 3.27 6.81 13.47
N GLY A 134 2.73 7.54 14.44
CA GLY A 134 3.28 8.81 14.92
C GLY A 134 4.65 8.66 15.57
N HIS A 135 4.94 7.51 16.18
CA HIS A 135 6.22 7.25 16.84
C HIS A 135 7.24 6.51 15.96
N PRO A 136 8.55 6.81 16.10
CA PRO A 136 9.61 6.09 15.38
C PRO A 136 9.58 4.57 15.59
N ALA A 137 9.21 4.12 16.79
CA ALA A 137 9.07 2.69 17.11
C ALA A 137 7.99 1.99 16.26
N GLN A 138 6.83 2.65 16.07
CA GLN A 138 5.74 2.12 15.25
C GLN A 138 6.12 2.07 13.77
N ARG A 139 6.79 3.11 13.26
CA ARG A 139 7.36 3.13 11.91
C ARG A 139 8.40 2.03 11.71
N ARG A 140 9.25 1.78 12.70
CA ARG A 140 10.19 0.66 12.70
C ARG A 140 9.45 -0.68 12.68
N GLY A 141 8.37 -0.83 13.45
CA GLY A 141 7.51 -2.02 13.44
C GLY A 141 6.92 -2.30 12.05
N LEU A 142 6.38 -1.28 11.38
CA LEU A 142 5.92 -1.38 9.99
C LEU A 142 7.04 -1.83 9.05
N LEU A 143 8.22 -1.23 9.17
CA LEU A 143 9.37 -1.58 8.34
C LEU A 143 9.81 -3.04 8.55
N VAL A 144 9.86 -3.51 9.81
CA VAL A 144 10.16 -4.90 10.14
C VAL A 144 9.09 -5.84 9.56
N GLY A 145 7.81 -5.49 9.67
CA GLY A 145 6.71 -6.27 9.09
C GLY A 145 6.83 -6.41 7.58
N LEU A 146 7.17 -5.33 6.87
CA LEU A 146 7.38 -5.35 5.42
C LEU A 146 8.62 -6.15 4.99
N VAL A 147 9.71 -6.12 5.76
CA VAL A 147 10.90 -6.95 5.52
C VAL A 147 10.58 -8.43 5.76
N ALA A 148 9.88 -8.76 6.85
CA ALA A 148 9.46 -10.14 7.13
C ALA A 148 8.53 -10.67 6.02
N LEU A 149 7.57 -9.85 5.59
CA LEU A 149 6.71 -10.17 4.45
C LEU A 149 7.52 -10.37 3.17
N GLY A 150 8.52 -9.52 2.92
CA GLY A 150 9.43 -9.66 1.78
C GLY A 150 10.20 -10.97 1.79
N GLY A 151 10.65 -11.41 2.96
CA GLY A 151 11.31 -12.70 3.14
C GLY A 151 10.37 -13.85 2.77
N TYR A 152 9.13 -13.82 3.29
CA TYR A 152 8.10 -14.79 2.95
C TYR A 152 7.79 -14.81 1.45
N LEU A 153 7.40 -13.67 0.87
CA LEU A 153 7.03 -13.57 -0.55
C LEU A 153 8.20 -13.92 -1.48
N GLY A 154 9.42 -13.49 -1.15
CA GLY A 154 10.61 -13.77 -1.93
C GLY A 154 10.97 -15.26 -1.94
N VAL A 155 10.90 -15.94 -0.79
CA VAL A 155 11.11 -17.40 -0.71
C VAL A 155 10.00 -18.14 -1.47
N THR A 156 8.74 -17.77 -1.28
CA THR A 156 7.60 -18.34 -2.01
C THR A 156 7.79 -18.18 -3.53
N ALA A 157 8.19 -16.99 -3.98
CA ALA A 157 8.44 -16.73 -5.40
C ALA A 157 9.56 -17.62 -5.96
N VAL A 158 10.66 -17.82 -5.22
CA VAL A 158 11.73 -18.73 -5.63
C VAL A 158 11.21 -20.16 -5.74
N PHE A 159 10.48 -20.66 -4.74
CA PHE A 159 9.90 -22.01 -4.76
C PHE A 159 8.92 -22.23 -5.91
N GLU A 160 8.04 -21.26 -6.20
CA GLU A 160 7.16 -21.30 -7.38
C GLU A 160 7.97 -21.31 -8.68
N THR A 161 9.04 -20.52 -8.75
CA THR A 161 9.83 -20.38 -9.97
C THR A 161 10.61 -21.65 -10.29
N ILE A 162 11.18 -22.34 -9.28
CA ILE A 162 11.90 -23.61 -9.47
C ILE A 162 10.99 -24.84 -9.51
N GLY A 163 9.68 -24.68 -9.31
CA GLY A 163 8.71 -25.78 -9.29
C GLY A 163 8.70 -26.59 -7.99
N ALA A 164 9.30 -26.10 -6.90
CA ALA A 164 9.31 -26.73 -5.58
C ALA A 164 7.98 -26.53 -4.84
N THR A 165 6.87 -26.94 -5.45
CA THR A 165 5.51 -26.71 -4.97
C THR A 165 5.24 -27.36 -3.60
N GLN A 166 5.96 -28.42 -3.26
CA GLN A 166 5.93 -29.08 -1.96
C GLN A 166 6.42 -28.20 -0.79
N LEU A 167 7.16 -27.11 -1.06
CA LEU A 167 7.64 -26.17 -0.05
C LEU A 167 6.73 -24.93 0.08
N LEU A 168 5.70 -24.82 -0.75
CA LEU A 168 4.79 -23.68 -0.74
C LEU A 168 3.82 -23.77 0.45
N PHE A 169 3.78 -22.68 1.21
CA PHE A 169 2.82 -22.48 2.29
C PHE A 169 2.14 -21.13 2.12
N PRO A 170 0.80 -21.06 2.18
CA PRO A 170 -0.14 -22.19 2.31
C PRO A 170 -0.28 -23.02 1.04
N ARG A 171 -0.83 -24.24 1.17
CA ARG A 171 -0.89 -25.23 0.08
C ARG A 171 -1.66 -24.78 -1.15
N TYR A 172 -2.65 -23.91 -1.01
CA TYR A 172 -3.43 -23.41 -2.15
C TYR A 172 -2.58 -22.62 -3.16
N ILE A 173 -1.42 -22.07 -2.75
CA ILE A 173 -0.51 -21.38 -3.67
C ILE A 173 -0.04 -22.34 -4.77
N ALA A 174 0.11 -23.63 -4.43
CA ALA A 174 0.50 -24.69 -5.36
C ALA A 174 -0.66 -25.23 -6.22
N ASP A 175 -1.91 -24.81 -5.98
CA ASP A 175 -3.07 -25.34 -6.71
C ASP A 175 -3.27 -24.60 -8.04
N PRO A 176 -3.18 -25.30 -9.20
CA PRO A 176 -3.40 -24.69 -10.50
C PRO A 176 -4.82 -24.16 -10.73
N ASN A 177 -5.80 -24.63 -9.97
CA ASN A 177 -7.21 -24.23 -10.10
C ASN A 177 -7.57 -23.00 -9.26
N VAL A 178 -6.66 -22.53 -8.40
CA VAL A 178 -6.89 -21.37 -7.52
C VAL A 178 -6.20 -20.15 -8.10
N GLY A 179 -6.95 -19.11 -8.43
CA GLY A 179 -6.42 -17.87 -9.01
C GLY A 179 -5.97 -18.00 -10.45
N ILE A 180 -5.01 -17.17 -10.86
CA ILE A 180 -4.50 -17.10 -12.24
C ILE A 180 -2.98 -17.19 -12.27
N HIS A 181 -2.39 -17.18 -13.46
CA HIS A 181 -0.94 -17.13 -13.65
C HIS A 181 -0.16 -18.30 -13.01
N PHE A 182 -0.76 -19.49 -12.96
CA PHE A 182 -0.04 -20.69 -12.50
C PHE A 182 1.25 -20.89 -13.29
N GLY A 183 2.32 -21.31 -12.61
CA GLY A 183 3.66 -21.41 -13.20
C GLY A 183 4.42 -20.08 -13.30
N ARG A 184 3.88 -18.98 -12.76
CA ARG A 184 4.61 -17.74 -12.47
C ARG A 184 4.73 -17.55 -10.96
N ALA A 185 5.66 -16.71 -10.49
CA ALA A 185 5.71 -16.32 -9.09
C ALA A 185 4.50 -15.42 -8.72
N ARG A 186 3.43 -16.05 -8.25
CA ARG A 186 2.13 -15.42 -8.01
C ARG A 186 1.77 -15.32 -6.53
N GLY A 187 2.55 -15.96 -5.66
CA GLY A 187 2.50 -15.82 -4.21
C GLY A 187 1.14 -16.15 -3.59
N PRO A 188 0.90 -15.73 -2.34
CA PRO A 188 -0.40 -15.91 -1.65
C PRO A 188 -1.56 -15.17 -2.33
N PHE A 189 -1.25 -14.22 -3.20
CA PHE A 189 -2.24 -13.54 -4.03
C PHE A 189 -2.84 -14.46 -5.09
N VAL A 190 -2.14 -15.55 -5.46
CA VAL A 190 -2.43 -16.35 -6.67
C VAL A 190 -2.64 -15.48 -7.93
N GLU A 191 -1.92 -14.36 -7.97
CA GLU A 191 -1.85 -13.43 -9.10
C GLU A 191 -0.46 -12.77 -9.18
N ALA A 192 0.26 -13.01 -10.29
CA ALA A 192 1.62 -12.51 -10.49
C ALA A 192 1.76 -10.98 -10.44
N SER A 193 0.79 -10.21 -10.94
CA SER A 193 0.84 -8.75 -10.93
C SER A 193 0.74 -8.18 -9.51
N ALA A 194 -0.17 -8.73 -8.69
CA ALA A 194 -0.32 -8.37 -7.28
C ALA A 194 0.93 -8.75 -6.46
N ASN A 195 1.44 -9.97 -6.64
CA ASN A 195 2.64 -10.43 -5.95
C ASN A 195 3.88 -9.59 -6.33
N GLY A 196 4.04 -9.28 -7.62
CA GLY A 196 5.13 -8.44 -8.11
C GLY A 196 5.13 -7.02 -7.53
N GLY A 197 3.95 -6.41 -7.43
CA GLY A 197 3.78 -5.12 -6.76
C GLY A 197 4.14 -5.19 -5.27
N ALA A 198 3.73 -6.25 -4.57
CA ALA A 198 4.08 -6.46 -3.18
C ALA A 198 5.58 -6.70 -2.97
N LEU A 199 6.21 -7.51 -3.82
CA LEU A 199 7.66 -7.74 -3.81
C LEU A 199 8.44 -6.44 -4.02
N THR A 200 7.94 -5.53 -4.87
CA THR A 200 8.58 -4.22 -5.10
C THR A 200 8.47 -3.32 -3.87
N VAL A 201 7.31 -3.29 -3.21
CA VAL A 201 7.14 -2.59 -1.91
C VAL A 201 8.10 -3.16 -0.85
N CYS A 202 8.17 -4.48 -0.73
CA CYS A 202 9.05 -5.17 0.21
C CYS A 202 10.53 -4.98 -0.11
N LEU A 203 10.91 -4.91 -1.39
CA LEU A 203 12.26 -4.56 -1.83
C LEU A 203 12.64 -3.15 -1.37
N ILE A 204 11.77 -2.16 -1.58
CA ILE A 204 11.98 -0.77 -1.13
C ILE A 204 12.14 -0.75 0.40
N ALA A 205 11.25 -1.42 1.14
CA ALA A 205 11.33 -1.53 2.59
C ALA A 205 12.64 -2.19 3.06
N SER A 206 13.11 -3.22 2.36
CA SER A 206 14.35 -3.93 2.69
C SER A 206 15.60 -3.09 2.43
N ILE A 207 15.62 -2.30 1.36
CA ILE A 207 16.69 -1.33 1.11
C ILE A 207 16.69 -0.23 2.18
N MET A 208 15.51 0.27 2.56
CA MET A 208 15.36 1.23 3.67
C MET A 208 15.83 0.64 5.01
N ALA A 209 15.52 -0.63 5.29
CA ALA A 209 15.98 -1.34 6.48
C ALA A 209 17.50 -1.51 6.49
N PHE A 210 18.10 -1.95 5.37
CA PHE A 210 19.55 -2.04 5.21
C PHE A 210 20.28 -0.73 5.50
N ALA A 211 19.69 0.40 5.10
CA ALA A 211 20.23 1.74 5.30
C ALA A 211 19.95 2.33 6.70
N SER A 212 19.02 1.76 7.48
CA SER A 212 18.56 2.33 8.74
C SER A 212 18.91 1.51 9.98
N TRP A 213 19.02 0.18 9.85
CA TRP A 213 19.36 -0.70 10.96
C TRP A 213 20.85 -0.59 11.31
N ARG A 214 21.16 -0.60 12.60
CA ARG A 214 22.54 -0.44 13.11
C ARG A 214 23.30 -1.76 13.13
N GLU A 215 22.63 -2.85 13.50
CA GLU A 215 23.25 -4.16 13.67
C GLU A 215 23.55 -4.82 12.32
N VAL A 216 24.80 -5.25 12.15
CA VAL A 216 25.29 -5.83 10.89
C VAL A 216 24.50 -7.09 10.52
N ALA A 217 24.13 -7.92 11.49
CA ALA A 217 23.34 -9.13 11.26
C ALA A 217 21.98 -8.80 10.61
N TYR A 218 21.24 -7.84 11.18
CA TYR A 218 19.95 -7.44 10.62
C TYR A 218 20.09 -6.75 9.26
N ARG A 219 21.16 -5.98 9.02
CA ARG A 219 21.43 -5.42 7.69
C ARG A 219 21.65 -6.52 6.65
N ARG A 220 22.39 -7.58 6.99
CA ARG A 220 22.58 -8.74 6.10
C ARG A 220 21.27 -9.44 5.79
N ILE A 221 20.38 -9.60 6.78
CA ILE A 221 19.03 -10.13 6.57
C ILE A 221 18.24 -9.25 5.60
N ALA A 222 18.22 -7.93 5.82
CA ALA A 222 17.52 -7.01 4.94
C ALA A 222 18.07 -7.05 3.50
N LEU A 223 19.38 -7.18 3.33
CA LEU A 223 20.00 -7.34 2.01
C LEU A 223 19.62 -8.67 1.34
N ALA A 224 19.61 -9.77 2.10
CA ALA A 224 19.19 -11.08 1.60
C ALA A 224 17.71 -11.05 1.16
N VAL A 225 16.84 -10.42 1.96
CA VAL A 225 15.43 -10.23 1.60
C VAL A 225 15.27 -9.36 0.35
N ALA A 226 16.05 -8.27 0.24
CA ALA A 226 16.05 -7.44 -0.97
C ALA A 226 16.43 -8.26 -2.21
N LEU A 227 17.45 -9.12 -2.12
CA LEU A 227 17.85 -10.01 -3.21
C LEU A 227 16.74 -11.01 -3.57
N LEU A 228 16.13 -11.65 -2.57
CA LEU A 228 15.00 -12.56 -2.79
C LEU A 228 13.81 -11.86 -3.46
N CYS A 229 13.49 -10.63 -3.04
CA CYS A 229 12.45 -9.83 -3.67
C CYS A 229 12.77 -9.53 -5.13
N ALA A 230 14.03 -9.15 -5.43
CA ALA A 230 14.47 -8.86 -6.79
C ALA A 230 14.43 -10.10 -7.70
N ILE A 231 14.85 -11.27 -7.21
CA ILE A 231 14.71 -12.56 -7.92
C ILE A 231 13.23 -12.89 -8.14
N GLY A 232 12.40 -12.73 -7.11
CA GLY A 232 10.96 -12.96 -7.19
C GLY A 232 10.26 -12.07 -8.22
N ILE A 233 10.67 -10.80 -8.33
CA ILE A 233 10.19 -9.87 -9.37
C ILE A 233 10.47 -10.43 -10.77
N VAL A 234 11.67 -10.96 -11.03
CA VAL A 234 11.98 -11.62 -12.31
C VAL A 234 11.11 -12.88 -12.50
N GLY A 235 10.99 -13.69 -11.44
CA GLY A 235 10.16 -14.91 -11.41
C GLY A 235 8.66 -14.69 -11.66
N THR A 236 8.16 -13.46 -11.53
CA THR A 236 6.76 -13.15 -11.87
C THR A 236 6.49 -13.29 -13.37
N VAL A 237 7.51 -13.19 -14.23
CA VAL A 237 7.37 -13.24 -15.69
C VAL A 237 6.24 -12.32 -16.18
N THR A 238 6.20 -11.10 -15.62
CA THR A 238 5.09 -10.16 -15.80
C THR A 238 5.66 -8.79 -16.18
N ARG A 239 5.39 -8.34 -17.42
CA ARG A 239 6.05 -7.18 -18.03
C ARG A 239 5.79 -5.89 -17.25
N GLU A 240 4.55 -5.66 -16.81
CA GLU A 240 4.19 -4.47 -16.04
C GLU A 240 4.88 -4.42 -14.66
N VAL A 241 5.15 -5.57 -14.05
CA VAL A 241 5.87 -5.65 -12.76
C VAL A 241 7.34 -5.25 -12.96
N TRP A 242 7.98 -5.75 -14.02
CA TRP A 242 9.36 -5.38 -14.35
C TRP A 242 9.49 -3.89 -14.64
N LEU A 243 8.55 -3.34 -15.42
CA LEU A 243 8.48 -1.91 -15.69
C LEU A 243 8.26 -1.11 -14.40
N ALA A 244 7.33 -1.52 -13.55
CA ALA A 244 7.04 -0.85 -12.28
C ALA A 244 8.26 -0.83 -11.37
N ALA A 245 8.96 -1.95 -11.20
CA ALA A 245 10.18 -2.03 -10.39
C ALA A 245 11.30 -1.13 -10.93
N ALA A 246 11.53 -1.14 -12.25
CA ALA A 246 12.55 -0.31 -12.90
C ALA A 246 12.24 1.19 -12.77
N VAL A 247 11.01 1.61 -13.10
CA VAL A 247 10.57 3.01 -12.97
C VAL A 247 10.66 3.47 -11.52
N SER A 248 10.16 2.68 -10.58
CA SER A 248 10.18 3.01 -9.15
C SER A 248 11.59 3.20 -8.61
N GLY A 249 12.52 2.31 -8.97
CA GLY A 249 13.92 2.40 -8.54
C GLY A 249 14.65 3.56 -9.21
N LEU A 250 14.68 3.59 -10.54
CA LEU A 250 15.52 4.53 -11.29
C LEU A 250 15.06 5.98 -11.16
N VAL A 251 13.76 6.24 -11.24
CA VAL A 251 13.23 7.61 -11.09
C VAL A 251 13.45 8.10 -9.66
N THR A 252 13.29 7.24 -8.64
CA THR A 252 13.57 7.63 -7.25
C THR A 252 15.05 7.95 -7.02
N LEU A 253 15.96 7.10 -7.54
CA LEU A 253 17.41 7.35 -7.46
C LEU A 253 17.80 8.66 -8.17
N ALA A 254 17.18 8.96 -9.32
CA ALA A 254 17.42 10.20 -10.07
C ALA A 254 16.81 11.45 -9.41
N ALA A 255 15.62 11.32 -8.81
CA ALA A 255 14.89 12.42 -8.19
C ALA A 255 15.60 12.96 -6.94
N PHE A 256 16.21 12.10 -6.13
CA PHE A 256 16.87 12.50 -4.89
C PHE A 256 18.38 12.62 -5.05
N ARG A 257 18.92 13.83 -4.89
CA ARG A 257 20.37 14.12 -5.03
C ARG A 257 21.30 13.15 -4.28
N PRO A 258 21.05 12.78 -3.01
CA PRO A 258 21.90 11.84 -2.28
C PRO A 258 21.92 10.41 -2.85
N LEU A 259 20.89 10.06 -3.63
CA LEU A 259 20.71 8.73 -4.20
C LEU A 259 21.30 8.57 -5.61
N ARG A 260 21.55 9.68 -6.32
CA ARG A 260 22.05 9.65 -7.72
C ARG A 260 23.34 8.88 -7.90
N ARG A 261 24.22 8.90 -6.90
CA ARG A 261 25.47 8.11 -6.89
C ARG A 261 25.25 6.59 -6.95
N PHE A 262 24.06 6.12 -6.59
CA PHE A 262 23.69 4.72 -6.64
C PHE A 262 22.98 4.34 -7.94
N LEU A 263 22.75 5.26 -8.88
CA LEU A 263 22.07 4.97 -10.14
C LEU A 263 22.80 3.90 -10.96
N VAL A 264 24.09 4.12 -11.24
CA VAL A 264 24.92 3.16 -11.99
C VAL A 264 25.11 1.85 -11.21
N PRO A 265 25.48 1.86 -9.91
CA PRO A 265 25.53 0.63 -9.11
C PRO A 265 24.21 -0.15 -9.09
N ALA A 266 23.07 0.53 -8.99
CA ALA A 266 21.75 -0.12 -8.99
C ALA A 266 21.41 -0.73 -10.36
N LEU A 267 21.76 -0.05 -11.45
CA LEU A 267 21.61 -0.60 -12.81
C LEU A 267 22.45 -1.87 -12.99
N LEU A 268 23.72 -1.83 -12.58
CA LEU A 268 24.62 -2.99 -12.65
C LEU A 268 24.12 -4.13 -11.76
N ALA A 269 23.74 -3.84 -10.52
CA ALA A 269 23.18 -4.84 -9.62
C ALA A 269 21.88 -5.44 -10.16
N GLY A 270 20.99 -4.62 -10.71
CA GLY A 270 19.76 -5.07 -11.35
C GLY A 270 20.03 -5.96 -12.55
N ALA A 271 20.95 -5.56 -13.44
CA ALA A 271 21.37 -6.37 -14.59
C ALA A 271 21.97 -7.71 -14.16
N LEU A 272 22.79 -7.73 -13.11
CA LEU A 272 23.35 -8.96 -12.54
C LEU A 272 22.28 -9.86 -11.95
N VAL A 273 21.29 -9.32 -11.23
CA VAL A 273 20.17 -10.11 -10.70
C VAL A 273 19.34 -10.70 -11.84
N VAL A 274 19.04 -9.92 -12.88
CA VAL A 274 18.31 -10.42 -14.05
C VAL A 274 19.11 -11.52 -14.76
N ALA A 275 20.35 -11.24 -15.13
CA ALA A 275 21.21 -12.21 -15.83
C ALA A 275 21.42 -13.49 -15.00
N GLY A 276 21.73 -13.34 -13.71
CA GLY A 276 21.89 -14.45 -12.78
C GLY A 276 20.61 -15.26 -12.62
N SER A 277 19.45 -14.62 -12.50
CA SER A 277 18.16 -15.32 -12.41
C SER A 277 17.87 -16.10 -13.69
N LEU A 278 18.07 -15.51 -14.87
CA LEU A 278 17.82 -16.17 -16.15
C LEU A 278 18.78 -17.33 -16.41
N ALA A 279 20.03 -17.24 -15.93
CA ALA A 279 21.04 -18.27 -16.10
C ALA A 279 20.94 -19.42 -15.09
N LEU A 280 20.62 -19.11 -13.83
CA LEU A 280 20.70 -20.07 -12.72
C LEU A 280 19.36 -20.70 -12.36
N VAL A 281 18.22 -20.08 -12.74
CA VAL A 281 16.89 -20.59 -12.40
C VAL A 281 16.32 -21.41 -13.56
N PRO A 282 16.09 -22.73 -13.38
CA PRO A 282 15.63 -23.60 -14.46
C PRO A 282 14.33 -23.13 -15.13
N GLY A 283 14.31 -23.15 -16.46
CA GLY A 283 13.14 -22.80 -17.28
C GLY A 283 12.69 -21.33 -17.22
N LEU A 284 13.36 -20.47 -16.44
CA LEU A 284 12.98 -19.06 -16.33
C LEU A 284 13.27 -18.28 -17.61
N SER A 285 14.41 -18.54 -18.26
CA SER A 285 14.78 -17.92 -19.54
C SER A 285 13.77 -18.22 -20.65
N THR A 286 13.34 -19.49 -20.78
CA THR A 286 12.31 -19.91 -21.73
C THR A 286 10.99 -19.19 -21.46
N ARG A 287 10.48 -19.23 -20.23
CA ARG A 287 9.23 -18.54 -19.84
C ARG A 287 9.31 -17.03 -20.09
N ALA A 288 10.44 -16.40 -19.77
CA ALA A 288 10.65 -14.97 -20.01
C ALA A 288 10.61 -14.65 -21.51
N ASN A 289 11.26 -15.46 -22.35
CA ASN A 289 11.26 -15.29 -23.80
C ASN A 289 9.89 -15.58 -24.45
N GLU A 290 9.16 -16.60 -23.99
CA GLU A 290 7.78 -16.82 -24.42
C GLU A 290 6.91 -15.62 -24.06
N ARG A 291 7.12 -15.06 -22.86
CA ARG A 291 6.37 -13.90 -22.42
C ARG A 291 6.65 -12.66 -23.25
N THR A 292 7.75 -12.51 -23.98
CA THR A 292 7.92 -11.35 -24.90
C THR A 292 7.06 -11.47 -26.15
N LYS A 293 6.66 -12.69 -26.53
CA LYS A 293 5.94 -12.98 -27.78
C LYS A 293 4.41 -12.96 -27.64
N VAL A 294 3.86 -13.20 -26.44
CA VAL A 294 2.40 -13.27 -26.22
C VAL A 294 1.71 -11.90 -26.37
N GLN A 295 0.78 -11.75 -27.31
CA GLN A 295 0.07 -10.47 -27.55
C GLN A 295 -1.35 -10.41 -26.96
N THR A 296 -1.96 -11.53 -26.60
CA THR A 296 -3.35 -11.60 -26.14
C THR A 296 -3.64 -10.64 -24.98
N SER A 297 -2.78 -10.60 -23.96
CA SER A 297 -2.95 -9.68 -22.82
C SER A 297 -2.83 -8.20 -23.19
N VAL A 298 -2.19 -7.87 -24.31
CA VAL A 298 -2.16 -6.49 -24.85
C VAL A 298 -3.49 -6.19 -25.53
N TRP A 299 -3.99 -7.11 -26.36
CA TRP A 299 -5.27 -6.97 -27.05
C TRP A 299 -6.45 -6.88 -26.08
N ASP A 300 -6.52 -7.72 -25.05
CA ASP A 300 -7.58 -7.66 -24.03
C ASP A 300 -7.63 -6.29 -23.34
N ARG A 301 -6.46 -5.69 -23.06
CA ARG A 301 -6.35 -4.34 -22.49
C ARG A 301 -6.80 -3.26 -23.47
N LEU A 302 -6.41 -3.36 -24.74
CA LEU A 302 -6.86 -2.42 -25.77
C LEU A 302 -8.38 -2.48 -25.97
N ASN A 303 -8.95 -3.68 -26.00
CA ASN A 303 -10.39 -3.90 -26.13
C ASN A 303 -11.15 -3.33 -24.93
N SER A 304 -10.75 -3.67 -23.70
CA SER A 304 -11.39 -3.16 -22.48
C SER A 304 -11.23 -1.65 -22.31
N ASN A 305 -10.06 -1.08 -22.61
CA ASN A 305 -9.84 0.37 -22.57
C ASN A 305 -10.72 1.10 -23.59
N ARG A 306 -10.88 0.56 -24.81
CA ARG A 306 -11.77 1.15 -25.81
C ARG A 306 -13.23 1.10 -25.37
N ALA A 307 -13.69 -0.03 -24.83
CA ALA A 307 -15.03 -0.14 -24.28
C ALA A 307 -15.27 0.88 -23.14
N ALA A 308 -14.28 1.04 -22.25
CA ALA A 308 -14.33 2.04 -21.19
C ALA A 308 -14.43 3.48 -21.73
N ILE A 309 -13.68 3.82 -22.78
CA ILE A 309 -13.77 5.14 -23.43
C ILE A 309 -15.17 5.36 -24.01
N HIS A 310 -15.74 4.39 -24.72
CA HIS A 310 -17.10 4.53 -25.25
C HIS A 310 -18.17 4.63 -24.14
N MET A 311 -17.97 3.96 -23.01
CA MET A 311 -18.82 4.16 -21.83
C MET A 311 -18.68 5.60 -21.31
N ILE A 312 -17.46 6.11 -21.16
CA ILE A 312 -17.23 7.49 -20.72
C ILE A 312 -17.93 8.48 -21.65
N ASP A 313 -17.85 8.29 -22.97
CA ASP A 313 -18.54 9.14 -23.95
C ASP A 313 -20.07 9.10 -23.79
N ALA A 314 -20.63 7.94 -23.45
CA ALA A 314 -22.07 7.77 -23.26
C ALA A 314 -22.60 8.38 -21.95
N ARG A 315 -21.82 8.36 -20.86
CA ARG A 315 -22.21 8.91 -19.54
C ARG A 315 -21.05 9.62 -18.84
N PRO A 316 -20.61 10.79 -19.34
CA PRO A 316 -19.34 11.41 -18.93
C PRO A 316 -19.35 11.95 -17.50
N THR A 317 -20.48 12.46 -17.01
CA THR A 317 -20.52 13.22 -15.75
C THR A 317 -20.53 12.31 -14.52
N LEU A 318 -21.51 11.40 -14.46
CA LEU A 318 -21.76 10.53 -13.31
C LEU A 318 -21.34 9.07 -13.52
N GLY A 319 -21.04 8.68 -14.76
CA GLY A 319 -20.70 7.29 -15.11
C GLY A 319 -21.90 6.35 -15.10
N PHE A 320 -21.61 5.05 -15.07
CA PHE A 320 -22.62 3.98 -15.08
C PHE A 320 -23.04 3.50 -13.69
N GLY A 321 -22.35 3.93 -12.64
CA GLY A 321 -22.52 3.44 -11.28
C GLY A 321 -21.35 2.56 -10.85
N TRP A 322 -20.99 2.61 -9.56
CA TRP A 322 -19.92 1.77 -9.01
C TRP A 322 -20.16 0.27 -9.24
N GLY A 323 -19.11 -0.45 -9.63
CA GLY A 323 -19.12 -1.91 -9.81
C GLY A 323 -19.80 -2.39 -11.09
N THR A 324 -20.29 -1.50 -11.94
CA THR A 324 -21.13 -1.86 -13.09
C THR A 324 -20.33 -2.22 -14.34
N PHE A 325 -19.00 -2.02 -14.37
CA PHE A 325 -18.24 -2.16 -15.62
C PHE A 325 -18.43 -3.53 -16.29
N ALA A 326 -18.34 -4.62 -15.53
CA ALA A 326 -18.45 -5.98 -16.09
C ALA A 326 -19.83 -6.25 -16.72
N GLU A 327 -20.89 -5.66 -16.19
CA GLU A 327 -22.27 -5.86 -16.65
C GLU A 327 -22.65 -4.87 -17.77
N ALA A 328 -22.17 -3.63 -17.68
CA ALA A 328 -22.55 -2.55 -18.56
C ALA A 328 -21.64 -2.40 -19.79
N SER A 329 -20.41 -2.92 -19.75
CA SER A 329 -19.45 -2.79 -20.86
C SER A 329 -19.71 -3.65 -22.11
N PRO A 330 -20.40 -4.81 -22.10
CA PRO A 330 -20.52 -5.67 -23.30
C PRO A 330 -21.02 -4.95 -24.58
N PRO A 331 -22.04 -4.06 -24.53
CA PRO A 331 -22.48 -3.31 -25.71
C PRO A 331 -21.44 -2.33 -26.28
N PHE A 332 -20.41 -1.98 -25.50
CA PHE A 332 -19.39 -1.01 -25.87
C PHE A 332 -18.13 -1.63 -26.48
N TYR A 333 -18.03 -2.97 -26.48
CA TYR A 333 -16.95 -3.68 -27.17
C TYR A 333 -17.16 -3.63 -28.68
N THR A 334 -16.11 -3.19 -29.39
CA THR A 334 -16.10 -3.11 -30.85
C THR A 334 -14.87 -3.82 -31.41
N GLN A 335 -15.07 -4.66 -32.42
CA GLN A 335 -13.98 -5.36 -33.11
C GLN A 335 -13.03 -4.36 -33.81
N ALA A 336 -11.74 -4.43 -33.49
CA ALA A 336 -10.71 -3.62 -34.14
C ALA A 336 -10.31 -4.21 -35.50
N ALA A 337 -9.84 -3.39 -36.43
CA ALA A 337 -9.27 -3.88 -37.69
C ALA A 337 -7.94 -4.63 -37.50
N THR A 338 -7.18 -4.28 -36.44
CA THR A 338 -5.78 -4.70 -36.26
C THR A 338 -5.56 -5.78 -35.19
N TYR A 339 -6.58 -6.12 -34.40
CA TYR A 339 -6.49 -7.15 -33.36
C TYR A 339 -7.88 -7.69 -32.97
N PRO A 340 -7.99 -8.99 -32.61
CA PRO A 340 -9.26 -9.60 -32.26
C PRO A 340 -9.79 -9.16 -30.89
N VAL A 341 -11.11 -9.20 -30.71
CA VAL A 341 -11.74 -9.29 -29.39
C VAL A 341 -11.64 -10.74 -28.93
N THR A 342 -10.72 -11.01 -28.01
CA THR A 342 -10.44 -12.36 -27.47
C THR A 342 -11.23 -12.67 -26.21
N SER A 343 -11.54 -11.66 -25.41
CA SER A 343 -12.35 -11.80 -24.21
C SER A 343 -13.05 -10.49 -23.85
N VAL A 344 -14.21 -10.61 -23.20
CA VAL A 344 -14.85 -9.51 -22.48
C VAL A 344 -14.42 -9.65 -21.03
N ALA A 345 -13.37 -8.91 -20.66
CA ALA A 345 -12.67 -9.07 -19.40
C ALA A 345 -12.74 -7.81 -18.53
N GLN A 346 -12.30 -7.95 -17.28
CA GLN A 346 -12.16 -6.83 -16.34
C GLN A 346 -11.27 -5.72 -16.93
N LEU A 347 -11.57 -4.48 -16.57
CA LEU A 347 -10.75 -3.34 -16.94
C LEU A 347 -9.47 -3.30 -16.10
N HIS A 348 -8.32 -3.27 -16.77
CA HIS A 348 -7.00 -3.30 -16.13
C HIS A 348 -6.39 -1.89 -15.96
N ASN A 349 -7.21 -0.84 -16.04
CA ASN A 349 -6.81 0.54 -15.85
C ASN A 349 -7.72 1.22 -14.81
N VAL A 350 -7.17 1.53 -13.64
CA VAL A 350 -7.93 2.07 -12.51
C VAL A 350 -8.54 3.44 -12.83
N ALA A 351 -7.82 4.30 -13.54
CA ALA A 351 -8.34 5.62 -13.91
C ALA A 351 -9.53 5.52 -14.86
N LEU A 352 -9.44 4.65 -15.88
CA LEU A 352 -10.56 4.39 -16.79
C LEU A 352 -11.73 3.70 -16.07
N SER A 353 -11.46 2.84 -15.08
CA SER A 353 -12.53 2.22 -14.26
C SER A 353 -13.30 3.26 -13.49
N ILE A 354 -12.60 4.15 -12.78
CA ILE A 354 -13.23 5.26 -12.04
C ILE A 354 -13.98 6.18 -12.99
N LEU A 355 -13.43 6.53 -14.15
CA LEU A 355 -14.12 7.38 -15.14
C LEU A 355 -15.38 6.70 -15.69
N ALA A 356 -15.34 5.42 -16.07
CA ALA A 356 -16.48 4.71 -16.63
C ALA A 356 -17.60 4.50 -15.59
N GLU A 357 -17.24 4.18 -14.34
CA GLU A 357 -18.21 3.83 -13.30
C GLU A 357 -18.68 5.03 -12.49
N LEU A 358 -17.80 5.98 -12.18
CA LEU A 358 -18.08 7.14 -11.32
C LEU A 358 -18.11 8.47 -12.08
N GLY A 359 -17.78 8.47 -13.37
CA GLY A 359 -17.76 9.66 -14.21
C GLY A 359 -16.59 10.60 -13.90
N VAL A 360 -16.55 11.71 -14.64
CA VAL A 360 -15.60 12.81 -14.43
C VAL A 360 -15.72 13.37 -13.01
N ALA A 361 -16.93 13.41 -12.43
CA ALA A 361 -17.12 13.89 -11.06
C ALA A 361 -16.35 13.04 -10.04
N GLY A 362 -16.51 11.71 -10.07
CA GLY A 362 -15.78 10.80 -9.19
C GLY A 362 -14.28 10.78 -9.47
N PHE A 363 -13.88 10.83 -10.74
CA PHE A 363 -12.48 10.89 -11.14
C PHE A 363 -11.78 12.15 -10.62
N VAL A 364 -12.40 13.33 -10.76
CA VAL A 364 -11.83 14.61 -10.27
C VAL A 364 -11.63 14.56 -8.76
N LEU A 365 -12.59 14.02 -8.00
CA LEU A 365 -12.45 13.85 -6.55
C LEU A 365 -11.28 12.92 -6.21
N TRP A 366 -11.20 11.77 -6.87
CA TRP A 366 -10.15 10.77 -6.64
C TRP A 366 -8.76 11.30 -7.00
N ILE A 367 -8.57 11.87 -8.20
CA ILE A 367 -7.27 12.35 -8.64
C ILE A 367 -6.83 13.57 -7.82
N SER A 368 -7.75 14.46 -7.45
CA SER A 368 -7.44 15.61 -6.59
C SER A 368 -7.00 15.20 -5.20
N ALA A 369 -7.64 14.18 -4.62
CA ALA A 369 -7.21 13.64 -3.33
C ALA A 369 -5.85 12.96 -3.43
N PHE A 370 -5.63 12.12 -4.45
CA PHE A 370 -4.37 11.39 -4.65
C PHE A 370 -3.21 12.35 -4.90
N LEU A 371 -3.33 13.27 -5.87
CA LEU A 371 -2.30 14.25 -6.18
C LEU A 371 -2.10 15.24 -5.02
N GLY A 372 -3.19 15.66 -4.36
CA GLY A 372 -3.11 16.52 -3.18
C GLY A 372 -2.36 15.87 -2.01
N ALA A 373 -2.57 14.58 -1.78
CA ALA A 373 -1.84 13.80 -0.78
C ALA A 373 -0.35 13.68 -1.15
N ALA A 374 -0.07 13.24 -2.38
CA ALA A 374 1.28 13.02 -2.88
C ALA A 374 2.10 14.32 -2.89
N TRP A 375 1.53 15.42 -3.40
CA TRP A 375 2.14 16.74 -3.41
C TRP A 375 2.50 17.19 -2.00
N ARG A 376 1.56 17.10 -1.05
CA ARG A 376 1.81 17.53 0.33
C ARG A 376 2.88 16.68 1.01
N ALA A 377 2.86 15.36 0.80
CA ALA A 377 3.81 14.43 1.39
C ALA A 377 5.23 14.56 0.80
N LEU A 378 5.36 14.89 -0.50
CA LEU A 378 6.66 14.98 -1.19
C LEU A 378 7.28 16.38 -1.14
N SER A 379 6.47 17.44 -1.27
CA SER A 379 6.97 18.82 -1.41
C SER A 379 7.39 19.45 -0.08
N ARG A 380 6.85 19.00 1.06
CA ARG A 380 7.23 19.56 2.37
C ARG A 380 8.41 18.79 2.97
N ARG A 381 9.31 19.53 3.61
CA ARG A 381 10.42 18.93 4.37
C ARG A 381 9.91 18.63 5.78
N GLY A 382 9.90 17.35 6.15
CA GLY A 382 9.68 16.90 7.52
C GLY A 382 11.00 16.72 8.28
N PRO A 383 10.95 16.17 9.50
CA PRO A 383 12.13 15.79 10.27
C PRO A 383 13.08 14.88 9.47
N PRO A 384 14.41 14.93 9.72
CA PRO A 384 15.41 14.13 8.98
C PRO A 384 15.10 12.62 8.97
N GLU A 385 14.51 12.11 10.04
CA GLU A 385 14.11 10.69 10.15
C GLU A 385 13.03 10.26 9.14
N LEU A 386 12.21 11.19 8.63
CA LEU A 386 11.19 10.92 7.62
C LEU A 386 11.71 11.07 6.19
N GLU A 387 12.94 11.53 5.99
CA GLU A 387 13.48 11.72 4.65
C GLU A 387 13.55 10.40 3.87
N ARG A 388 13.94 9.31 4.54
CA ARG A 388 13.95 7.96 3.97
C ARG A 388 12.55 7.46 3.62
N TRP A 389 11.56 7.76 4.45
CA TRP A 389 10.15 7.45 4.19
C TRP A 389 9.64 8.22 2.98
N ARG A 390 10.06 9.46 2.78
CA ARG A 390 9.72 10.27 1.61
C ARG A 390 10.34 9.74 0.32
N MET A 391 11.60 9.29 0.37
CA MET A 391 12.25 8.60 -0.76
C MET A 391 11.53 7.29 -1.09
N GLY A 392 11.21 6.49 -0.06
CA GLY A 392 10.40 5.30 -0.19
C GLY A 392 9.05 5.61 -0.84
N LEU A 393 8.32 6.61 -0.32
CA LEU A 393 7.01 7.02 -0.82
C LEU A 393 7.02 7.27 -2.33
N LEU A 394 8.01 7.99 -2.86
CA LEU A 394 8.09 8.19 -4.31
C LEU A 394 8.18 6.86 -5.06
N ALA A 395 9.02 5.93 -4.61
CA ALA A 395 9.16 4.61 -5.23
C ALA A 395 7.85 3.80 -5.15
N VAL A 396 7.14 3.81 -4.03
CA VAL A 396 5.85 3.10 -3.90
C VAL A 396 4.73 3.76 -4.70
N LEU A 397 4.70 5.09 -4.79
CA LEU A 397 3.74 5.80 -5.64
C LEU A 397 3.98 5.46 -7.12
N LEU A 398 5.22 5.46 -7.57
CA LEU A 398 5.57 5.08 -8.94
C LEU A 398 5.19 3.63 -9.24
N ASN A 399 5.45 2.71 -8.31
CA ASN A 399 5.03 1.32 -8.43
C ASN A 399 3.52 1.20 -8.59
N PHE A 400 2.77 1.89 -7.73
CA PHE A 400 1.31 1.92 -7.77
C PHE A 400 0.78 2.52 -9.08
N ILE A 401 1.31 3.67 -9.51
CA ILE A 401 0.90 4.35 -10.74
C ILE A 401 1.13 3.44 -11.94
N VAL A 402 2.31 2.83 -12.07
CA VAL A 402 2.59 1.92 -13.20
C VAL A 402 1.63 0.73 -13.16
N LEU A 403 1.50 0.03 -12.02
CA LEU A 403 0.64 -1.15 -11.94
C LEU A 403 -0.84 -0.82 -12.15
N SER A 404 -1.33 0.32 -11.66
CA SER A 404 -2.72 0.76 -11.83
C SER A 404 -3.14 1.00 -13.29
N ASN A 405 -2.17 1.10 -14.22
CA ASN A 405 -2.43 1.19 -15.65
C ASN A 405 -2.53 -0.17 -16.36
N PHE A 406 -2.12 -1.26 -15.71
CA PHE A 406 -2.00 -2.58 -16.32
C PHE A 406 -2.65 -3.73 -15.53
N ALA A 407 -3.12 -3.47 -14.32
CA ALA A 407 -3.76 -4.43 -13.44
C ALA A 407 -4.94 -3.78 -12.66
N PRO A 408 -6.02 -4.54 -12.39
CA PRO A 408 -7.20 -4.04 -11.68
C PRO A 408 -6.98 -3.77 -10.17
N LEU A 409 -5.77 -3.97 -9.66
CA LEU A 409 -5.38 -3.78 -8.24
C LEU A 409 -6.40 -4.36 -7.24
N THR A 410 -6.85 -5.60 -7.52
CA THR A 410 -7.93 -6.26 -6.79
C THR A 410 -7.63 -6.56 -5.33
N PHE A 411 -6.35 -6.64 -4.97
CA PHE A 411 -5.89 -6.95 -3.63
C PHE A 411 -5.62 -5.70 -2.78
N PRO A 412 -6.05 -5.67 -1.51
CA PRO A 412 -5.98 -4.48 -0.67
C PRO A 412 -4.55 -4.03 -0.36
N PHE A 413 -3.59 -4.96 -0.28
CA PHE A 413 -2.22 -4.68 0.19
C PHE A 413 -1.59 -3.47 -0.50
N GLY A 414 -1.57 -3.45 -1.84
CA GLY A 414 -0.92 -2.39 -2.60
C GLY A 414 -1.55 -1.02 -2.34
N ASN A 415 -2.89 -0.97 -2.31
CA ASN A 415 -3.63 0.26 -2.03
C ASN A 415 -3.39 0.73 -0.58
N TYR A 416 -3.43 -0.20 0.38
CA TYR A 416 -3.29 0.13 1.81
C TYR A 416 -1.91 0.73 2.10
N ILE A 417 -0.84 0.13 1.56
CA ILE A 417 0.51 0.62 1.80
C ILE A 417 0.72 2.04 1.23
N VAL A 418 0.19 2.32 0.03
CA VAL A 418 0.27 3.66 -0.57
C VAL A 418 -0.37 4.70 0.35
N TRP A 419 -1.60 4.46 0.78
CA TRP A 419 -2.34 5.41 1.62
C TRP A 419 -1.77 5.52 3.05
N VAL A 420 -1.25 4.44 3.63
CA VAL A 420 -0.53 4.47 4.92
C VAL A 420 0.73 5.33 4.81
N TRP A 421 1.55 5.15 3.77
CA TRP A 421 2.77 5.95 3.57
C TRP A 421 2.46 7.42 3.28
N LEU A 422 1.43 7.69 2.47
CA LEU A 422 0.93 9.05 2.27
C LEU A 422 0.52 9.67 3.60
N GLY A 423 -0.22 8.95 4.43
CA GLY A 423 -0.70 9.44 5.72
C GLY A 423 0.42 9.73 6.72
N ILE A 424 1.41 8.82 6.85
CA ILE A 424 2.61 9.02 7.69
C ILE A 424 3.28 10.37 7.39
N LEU A 425 3.46 10.69 6.11
CA LEU A 425 4.16 11.89 5.69
C LEU A 425 3.25 13.14 5.65
N TYR A 426 1.95 12.96 5.38
CA TYR A 426 0.99 14.06 5.27
C TYR A 426 0.87 14.90 6.55
N ALA A 427 0.88 14.27 7.73
CA ALA A 427 0.80 15.01 9.00
C ALA A 427 2.12 15.68 9.41
N SER A 428 3.25 15.06 9.10
CA SER A 428 4.59 15.61 9.40
C SER A 428 4.86 16.94 8.68
N ALA A 429 4.14 17.17 7.59
CA ALA A 429 4.18 18.37 6.76
C ALA A 429 3.54 19.60 7.45
N ARG A 430 2.92 19.45 8.64
CA ARG A 430 2.23 20.51 9.38
C ARG A 430 2.76 20.75 10.80
N THR A 431 3.49 19.81 11.38
CA THR A 431 4.16 19.98 12.68
C THR A 431 5.53 20.64 12.50
N LEU A 432 5.55 21.94 12.22
CA LEU A 432 6.63 22.79 12.71
C LEU A 432 6.19 23.24 14.12
N PRO A 433 6.89 22.88 15.20
CA PRO A 433 6.65 23.51 16.47
C PRO A 433 7.10 24.96 16.35
N VAL A 434 6.14 25.88 16.23
CA VAL A 434 6.34 27.33 16.49
C VAL A 434 6.88 27.55 17.92
N GLN A 435 6.86 26.54 18.77
CA GLN A 435 7.36 26.57 20.14
C GLN A 435 8.88 26.62 20.29
N GLU A 436 9.68 26.12 19.34
CA GLU A 436 11.16 26.29 19.44
C GLU A 436 11.61 27.70 19.03
N ILE A 437 10.83 28.41 18.21
CA ILE A 437 11.15 29.78 17.79
C ILE A 437 10.90 30.79 18.93
N LEU A 438 10.03 30.46 19.88
CA LEU A 438 9.72 31.33 21.03
C LEU A 438 10.60 31.04 22.26
N VAL A 439 11.20 29.85 22.38
CA VAL A 439 12.13 29.52 23.48
C VAL A 439 13.56 30.05 23.21
N HIS A 440 13.93 30.28 21.94
CA HIS A 440 15.24 30.83 21.56
C HIS A 440 15.28 32.33 21.28
N ARG A 441 14.15 33.05 21.39
CA ARG A 441 14.16 34.52 21.48
C ARG A 441 14.10 34.90 22.95
N GLY A 442 15.30 35.08 23.51
CA GLY A 442 15.54 35.24 24.93
C GLY A 442 14.67 36.30 25.62
N THR A 443 14.38 36.01 26.88
CA THR A 443 14.40 37.06 27.90
C THR A 443 15.73 37.82 27.77
N PRO A 444 15.73 39.16 27.62
CA PRO A 444 16.96 39.92 27.67
C PRO A 444 17.60 39.62 29.04
N SER A 445 18.80 39.05 29.04
CA SER A 445 19.61 38.98 30.24
C SER A 445 19.79 40.40 30.75
N ARG A 446 19.32 40.65 31.98
CA ARG A 446 19.55 41.89 32.72
C ARG A 446 21.05 42.23 32.62
N PRO A 447 21.43 43.47 32.27
CA PRO A 447 22.85 43.82 32.21
C PRO A 447 23.49 43.60 33.60
N PRO A 448 24.75 43.17 33.67
CA PRO A 448 25.44 42.99 34.94
C PRO A 448 25.48 44.32 35.70
N ASP A 449 25.25 44.26 37.02
CA ASP A 449 25.37 45.44 37.88
C ASP A 449 26.77 46.05 37.78
N PRO A 450 26.90 47.38 37.75
CA PRO A 450 28.20 48.04 37.71
C PRO A 450 29.01 47.67 38.96
N ALA A 451 30.32 47.45 38.75
CA ALA A 451 31.26 47.11 39.81
C ALA A 451 31.29 48.22 40.91
N PRO A 452 31.48 47.85 42.19
CA PRO A 452 31.56 48.83 43.27
C PRO A 452 32.77 49.75 43.07
N GLU A 453 32.55 51.07 43.24
CA GLU A 453 33.60 52.09 43.18
C GLU A 453 34.67 51.86 44.25
N PRO A 454 35.95 52.14 43.95
CA PRO A 454 37.01 52.03 44.94
C PRO A 454 36.88 53.14 46.00
N GLU A 455 36.90 52.75 47.27
CA GLU A 455 36.98 53.67 48.41
C GLU A 455 38.22 54.58 48.29
N LEU A 456 37.97 55.88 48.16
CA LEU A 456 38.96 56.93 48.36
C LEU A 456 39.29 56.99 49.86
N VAL A 457 40.43 56.42 50.24
CA VAL A 457 41.06 56.67 51.54
C VAL A 457 41.67 58.07 51.50
N ALA A 458 41.20 58.94 52.39
CA ALA A 458 41.71 60.28 52.59
C ALA A 458 43.15 60.27 53.16
N VAL A 459 44.03 61.05 52.52
CA VAL A 459 45.06 61.89 53.17
C VAL A 459 45.11 63.22 52.42
#